data_AF-A0A350JNH2-F1
#
_entry.id   AF-A0A350JNH2-F1
#
_cell.length_a   1.000
_cell.length_b   1.000
_cell.length_c   1.000
_cell.angle_alpha   90.00
_cell.angle_beta   90.00
_cell.angle_gamma   90.00
#
_symmetry.space_group_name_H-M   'P 1'
#
loop_
_entity.id
_entity.type
_entity.pdbx_description
1 polymer ?
#
loop_
_entity_poly.entity_id
_entity_poly.type
_entity_poly.pdbx_seq_one_letter_code
_entity_poly.pdbx_strand_id
1 'polypeptide(L)' 'HIHRLMYRWGLSIGKNVVQTERDAKRLFPREKWNKLHLQIIFYGREYSPARGFKLENSPIDQKIAIKNRL' A
#
# COMPACT_ATOMS: atom_id res chain seq x y z
N HIS A 1 1.04 -4.34 6.52
CA HIS A 1 1.59 -4.00 5.19
C HIS A 1 0.61 -3.13 4.39
N ILE A 2 -0.57 -3.66 4.05
CA ILE A 2 -1.58 -2.97 3.24
C ILE A 2 -1.88 -1.56 3.74
N HIS A 3 -2.18 -1.39 5.03
CA HIS A 3 -2.49 -0.08 5.61
C HIS A 3 -1.39 0.98 5.38
N ARG A 4 -0.13 0.63 5.67
CA ARG A 4 1.03 1.50 5.41
C ARG A 4 1.19 1.84 3.93
N LEU A 5 1.07 0.84 3.06
CA LEU A 5 1.25 1.04 1.61
C LEU A 5 0.13 1.88 0.99
N MET A 6 -1.13 1.62 1.37
CA MET A 6 -2.27 2.44 0.94
C MET A 6 -2.12 3.90 1.38
N TYR A 7 -1.55 4.15 2.57
CA TYR A 7 -1.23 5.51 3.01
C TYR A 7 -0.11 6.15 2.18
N ARG A 8 1.01 5.43 1.99
CA ARG A 8 2.15 5.86 1.17
C ARG A 8 1.74 6.21 -0.26
N TRP A 9 0.91 5.38 -0.87
CA TRP A 9 0.41 5.54 -2.24
C TRP A 9 -0.73 6.55 -2.37
N GLY A 10 -1.12 7.23 -1.29
CA GLY A 10 -2.19 8.23 -1.33
C GLY A 10 -3.60 7.66 -1.52
N LEU A 11 -3.76 6.34 -1.46
CA LEU A 11 -5.03 5.65 -1.67
C LEU A 11 -5.92 5.65 -0.41
N SER A 12 -5.34 5.96 0.76
CA SER A 12 -6.07 6.18 2.01
C SER A 12 -5.36 7.26 2.84
N ILE A 13 -6.08 7.86 3.78
CA ILE A 13 -5.54 8.86 4.71
C ILE A 13 -4.80 8.24 5.91
N GLY A 14 -4.87 6.91 6.08
CA GLY A 14 -4.13 6.21 7.12
C GLY A 14 -4.69 6.39 8.55
N LYS A 15 -5.93 6.86 8.71
CA LYS A 15 -6.53 7.13 10.04
C LYS A 15 -6.66 5.86 10.90
N ASN A 16 -7.12 4.76 10.32
CA ASN A 16 -7.21 3.44 10.94
C ASN A 16 -7.41 2.36 9.87
N VAL A 17 -7.35 1.09 10.29
CA VAL A 17 -7.48 -0.06 9.38
C VAL A 17 -8.87 -0.13 8.73
N VAL A 18 -9.94 0.16 9.49
CA VAL A 18 -11.32 0.13 8.99
C VAL A 18 -11.53 1.09 7.83
N GLN A 19 -11.01 2.32 7.95
CA GLN A 19 -11.05 3.32 6.88
C GLN A 19 -10.27 2.84 5.66
N THR A 20 -9.05 2.32 5.84
CA THR A 20 -8.23 1.83 4.72
C THR A 20 -8.86 0.64 4.02
N GLU A 21 -9.53 -0.26 4.74
CA GLU A 21 -10.27 -1.36 4.13
C GLU A 21 -11.45 -0.85 3.31
N ARG A 22 -12.22 0.11 3.83
CA ARG A 22 -13.32 0.76 3.10
C ARG A 22 -12.81 1.44 1.82
N ASP A 23 -11.69 2.15 1.90
CA ASP A 23 -11.06 2.79 0.74
C ASP A 23 -10.61 1.76 -0.30
N ALA A 24 -9.94 0.69 0.13
CA ALA A 24 -9.49 -0.38 -0.76
C ALA A 24 -10.65 -1.07 -1.48
N LYS A 25 -11.72 -1.42 -0.74
CA LYS A 25 -12.92 -2.06 -1.30
C LYS A 25 -13.67 -1.16 -2.29
N ARG A 26 -13.59 0.17 -2.12
CA ARG A 26 -14.13 1.15 -3.06
C ARG A 26 -13.30 1.29 -4.32
N LEU A 27 -11.96 1.18 -4.21
CA LEU A 27 -11.03 1.38 -5.32
C LEU A 27 -10.86 0.15 -6.21
N PHE A 28 -10.95 -1.06 -5.64
CA PHE A 28 -10.68 -2.30 -6.36
C PHE A 28 -11.94 -3.15 -6.53
N PRO A 29 -12.14 -3.78 -7.71
CA PRO A 29 -13.22 -4.74 -7.93
C PRO A 29 -13.15 -5.94 -6.97
N ARG A 30 -14.31 -6.44 -6.53
CA ARG A 30 -14.45 -7.46 -5.47
C ARG A 30 -13.74 -8.77 -5.80
N GLU A 31 -13.80 -9.18 -7.05
CA GLU A 31 -13.15 -10.36 -7.60
C GLU A 31 -11.62 -10.30 -7.48
N LYS A 32 -11.04 -9.11 -7.31
CA LYS A 32 -9.59 -8.93 -7.15
C LYS A 32 -9.15 -8.84 -5.68
N TRP A 33 -10.05 -8.72 -4.71
CA TRP A 33 -9.69 -8.40 -3.31
C TRP A 33 -8.70 -9.40 -2.71
N ASN A 34 -8.96 -10.71 -2.80
CA ASN A 34 -8.08 -11.73 -2.23
C ASN A 34 -6.70 -11.74 -2.90
N LYS A 35 -6.67 -11.62 -4.23
CA LYS A 35 -5.43 -11.58 -5.00
C LYS A 35 -4.59 -10.35 -4.65
N LEU A 36 -5.21 -9.16 -4.64
CA LEU A 36 -4.56 -7.90 -4.29
C LEU A 36 -4.09 -7.89 -2.84
N HIS A 37 -4.86 -8.46 -1.92
CA HIS A 37 -4.48 -8.57 -0.51
C HIS A 37 -3.11 -9.26 -0.36
N LEU A 38 -2.94 -10.43 -0.97
CA LEU A 38 -1.68 -11.18 -0.94
C LEU A 38 -0.57 -10.45 -1.70
N GLN A 39 -0.85 -9.92 -2.90
CA GLN A 39 0.13 -9.19 -3.71
C GLN A 39 0.69 -7.97 -2.96
N ILE A 40 -0.16 -7.18 -2.31
CA ILE A 40 0.27 -6.00 -1.56
C ILE A 40 1.08 -6.41 -0.32
N ILE A 41 0.75 -7.54 0.33
CA ILE A 41 1.56 -8.06 1.45
C ILE A 41 2.94 -8.47 0.97
N PHE A 42 3.04 -9.26 -0.10
CA PHE A 42 4.33 -9.71 -0.65
C PHE A 42 5.16 -8.52 -1.13
N TYR A 43 4.56 -7.59 -1.86
CA TYR A 43 5.20 -6.37 -2.29
C TYR A 43 5.76 -5.57 -1.10
N GLY A 44 4.96 -5.40 -0.05
CA GLY A 44 5.35 -4.69 1.16
C GLY A 44 6.37 -5.40 2.04
N ARG A 45 6.74 -6.64 1.71
CA ARG A 45 7.82 -7.40 2.36
C ARG A 45 9.11 -7.30 1.56
N GLU A 46 9.05 -7.51 0.25
CA GLU A 46 10.23 -7.45 -0.63
C GLU A 46 10.70 -6.02 -0.90
N TYR A 47 9.79 -5.16 -1.35
CA TYR A 47 10.18 -3.89 -2.00
C TYR A 47 9.96 -2.67 -1.11
N SER A 48 8.97 -2.72 -0.22
CA SER A 48 8.63 -1.59 0.67
C SER A 48 8.55 -2.00 2.14
N PRO A 49 9.65 -2.51 2.74
CA PRO A 49 9.68 -2.93 4.14
C PRO A 49 9.45 -1.75 5.09
N ALA A 50 9.12 -2.04 6.36
CA ALA A 50 8.91 -1.00 7.37
C ALA A 50 10.22 -0.41 7.89
N ARG A 51 11.27 -1.24 8.00
CA ARG A 51 12.62 -0.86 8.43
C ARG A 51 13.57 -1.08 7.27
N GLY A 52 14.58 -0.23 7.13
CA GLY A 52 15.53 -0.32 6.01
C GLY A 52 14.90 -0.06 4.64
N PHE A 53 13.78 0.68 4.60
CA PHE A 53 13.14 1.07 3.36
C PHE A 53 14.08 1.91 2.50
N LYS A 54 14.19 1.55 1.22
CA LYS A 54 15.00 2.22 0.21
C LYS A 54 14.12 2.47 -1.00
N LEU A 55 13.93 3.75 -1.35
CA LEU A 55 13.01 4.14 -2.42
C LEU A 55 13.43 3.54 -3.76
N GLU A 56 14.74 3.48 -4.02
CA GLU A 56 15.35 2.88 -5.21
C GLU A 56 14.97 1.41 -5.42
N ASN A 57 14.61 0.70 -4.35
CA ASN A 57 14.21 -0.70 -4.38
C ASN A 57 12.70 -0.89 -4.52
N SER A 58 11.91 0.18 -4.57
CA SER A 58 10.44 0.10 -4.57
C SER A 58 9.84 0.72 -5.83
N PRO A 59 9.60 -0.07 -6.89
CA PRO A 59 9.10 0.42 -8.18
C PRO A 59 7.75 1.17 -8.09
N ILE A 60 6.83 0.69 -7.24
CA ILE A 60 5.53 1.34 -7.04
C ILE A 60 5.70 2.63 -6.24
N ASP A 61 6.49 2.61 -5.16
CA ASP A 61 6.68 3.82 -4.35
C ASP A 61 7.36 4.93 -5.16
N GLN A 62 8.34 4.60 -6.00
CA GLN A 62 8.96 5.56 -6.93
C GLN A 62 7.95 6.24 -7.86
N LYS A 63 6.95 5.48 -8.30
CA LYS A 63 6.02 5.95 -9.32
C LYS A 63 4.86 6.75 -8.74
N ILE A 64 4.30 6.34 -7.60
CA ILE A 64 3.03 6.87 -7.11
C ILE A 64 3.02 7.29 -5.65
N ALA A 65 4.09 7.04 -4.87
CA ALA A 65 4.04 7.42 -3.47
C ALA A 65 4.08 8.93 -3.26
N ILE A 66 3.41 9.37 -2.20
CA ILE A 66 3.45 10.74 -1.74
C ILE A 66 4.75 10.93 -0.94
N LYS A 67 5.63 11.84 -1.40
CA LYS A 67 6.97 12.04 -0.83
C LYS A 67 6.98 12.22 0.69
N ASN A 68 6.04 13.01 1.24
CA ASN A 68 5.95 13.27 2.68
C ASN A 68 5.32 12.11 3.49
N ARG A 69 4.97 10.99 2.84
CA ARG A 69 4.39 9.80 3.47
C ARG A 69 5.29 8.56 3.38
N LEU A 70 6.47 8.69 2.77
CA LEU A 70 7.45 7.62 2.59
C LEU A 70 8.23 7.35 3.88
#